data_AF-A0A6J4TD78-F1
#
_entry.id   AF-A0A6J4TD78-F1
#
_cell.length_a   1.000
_cell.length_b   1.000
_cell.length_c   1.000
_cell.angle_alpha   90.00
_cell.angle_beta   90.00
_cell.angle_gamma   90.00
#
_symmetry.space_group_name_H-M   'P 1'
#
loop_
_entity.id
_entity.type
_entity.pdbx_description
1 polymer ?
#
loop_
_entity_poly.entity_id
_entity_poly.type
_entity_poly.pdbx_seq_one_letter_code
_entity_poly.pdbx_strand_id
1 'polypeptide(L)'
;MNWTVDVPVDALPELPPLPPALAAALHDALARPAAQQPAWPDPEYVRQTRTLLESVPPITVPTEVDRLQKRLGEVARGEAFLLQGGDCAETFVDNTEPHLRGTIRTLLQMAVVLTYGTSMPVVKVGRIAGQYAKPRSSDTDAAGLPSYRGDMVNAVEATPHARRPDPGRLVRAYANAAAAMNLTRAITSAGLADLHRLHEWNMDFVRASNAGERYERVSGEIDRSLRFMSACGVDDSSLRTVELYASHEMLVLDYERALLRLDEDRLFLLSAHQLWIGDRTRQLDGAHVALAALLANPIGIKLGPSTSPEEAVELVSRVDPQRVDGRVTLVARMGSDAVRELLPPIIEAVTRTGHRVVWQCDPMHGNTEESPSGHKTRHF
;
A
#
# COMPACT_ATOMS: atom_id res chain seq x y z
N MET A 1 -26.01 6.13 -12.27
CA MET A 1 -25.94 4.83 -12.96
C MET A 1 -25.26 3.86 -12.01
N ASN A 2 -25.98 2.82 -11.58
CA ASN A 2 -25.37 1.77 -10.77
C ASN A 2 -24.58 0.85 -11.70
N TRP A 3 -23.35 0.50 -11.31
CA TRP A 3 -22.66 -0.65 -11.90
C TRP A 3 -23.34 -1.89 -11.29
N THR A 4 -24.39 -2.37 -11.94
CA THR A 4 -24.95 -3.69 -11.62
C THR A 4 -24.08 -4.75 -12.26
N VAL A 5 -23.70 -5.74 -11.46
CA VAL A 5 -22.96 -6.90 -11.95
C VAL A 5 -23.96 -7.83 -12.63
N ASP A 6 -24.15 -7.67 -13.94
CA ASP A 6 -25.04 -8.53 -14.74
C ASP A 6 -24.25 -9.72 -15.32
N VAL A 7 -23.52 -10.44 -14.47
CA VAL A 7 -22.84 -11.69 -14.86
C VAL A 7 -23.50 -12.85 -14.13
N PRO A 8 -24.11 -13.82 -14.84
CA PRO A 8 -24.66 -15.00 -14.20
C PRO A 8 -23.51 -15.77 -13.55
N VAL A 9 -23.49 -15.79 -12.21
CA VAL A 9 -22.45 -16.45 -11.41
C VAL A 9 -22.30 -17.92 -11.79
N ASP A 10 -23.40 -18.57 -12.19
CA ASP A 10 -23.43 -19.97 -12.65
C ASP A 10 -22.68 -20.19 -13.98
N ALA A 11 -22.30 -19.12 -14.69
CA ALA A 11 -21.52 -19.19 -15.94
C ALA A 11 -20.01 -18.96 -15.72
N LEU A 12 -19.57 -18.66 -14.49
CA LEU A 12 -18.16 -18.48 -14.18
C LEU A 12 -17.48 -19.84 -13.99
N PRO A 13 -16.21 -19.99 -14.41
CA PRO A 13 -15.49 -21.24 -14.23
C PRO A 13 -15.27 -21.51 -12.73
N GLU A 14 -15.45 -22.77 -12.31
CA GLU A 14 -15.05 -23.20 -10.97
C GLU A 14 -13.53 -23.08 -10.83
N LEU A 15 -13.08 -22.38 -9.77
CA LEU A 15 -11.67 -22.33 -9.42
C LEU A 15 -11.24 -23.65 -8.77
N PRO A 16 -9.98 -24.08 -8.99
CA PRO A 16 -9.45 -25.23 -8.28
C PRO A 16 -9.53 -25.02 -6.76
N PRO A 17 -9.95 -26.04 -5.99
CA PRO A 17 -10.08 -25.90 -4.54
C PRO A 17 -8.69 -25.72 -3.89
N LEU A 18 -8.65 -24.98 -2.78
CA LEU A 18 -7.45 -24.89 -1.95
C LEU A 18 -7.13 -26.24 -1.30
N PRO A 19 -5.84 -26.54 -1.04
CA PRO A 19 -5.45 -27.67 -0.20
C PRO A 19 -6.23 -27.68 1.13
N PRO A 20 -6.70 -28.84 1.63
CA PRO A 20 -7.64 -28.89 2.77
C PRO A 20 -7.16 -28.16 4.04
N ALA A 21 -5.86 -28.26 4.35
CA ALA A 21 -5.28 -27.57 5.51
C ALA A 21 -5.30 -26.05 5.34
N LEU A 22 -4.97 -25.55 4.14
CA LEU A 22 -5.00 -24.12 3.82
C LEU A 22 -6.44 -23.59 3.78
N ALA A 23 -7.38 -24.38 3.24
CA ALA A 23 -8.81 -24.04 3.25
C ALA A 23 -9.35 -23.90 4.68
N ALA A 24 -9.00 -24.82 5.58
CA ALA A 24 -9.39 -24.76 6.99
C ALA A 24 -8.76 -23.54 7.70
N ALA A 25 -7.48 -23.27 7.47
CA ALA A 25 -6.80 -22.11 8.04
C ALA A 25 -7.39 -20.78 7.54
N LEU A 26 -7.68 -20.68 6.24
CA LEU A 26 -8.34 -19.51 5.66
C LEU A 26 -9.76 -19.32 6.22
N HIS A 27 -10.50 -20.41 6.39
CA HIS A 27 -11.83 -20.36 7.01
C HIS A 27 -11.74 -19.84 8.46
N ASP A 28 -10.82 -20.34 9.28
CA ASP A 28 -10.57 -19.85 10.63
C ASP A 28 -10.22 -18.35 10.63
N ALA A 29 -9.27 -17.96 9.78
CA ALA A 29 -8.83 -16.56 9.69
C ALA A 29 -9.99 -15.62 9.35
N LEU A 30 -10.86 -15.99 8.41
CA LEU A 30 -11.99 -15.17 7.98
C LEU A 30 -13.20 -15.25 8.92
N ALA A 31 -13.28 -16.26 9.80
CA ALA A 31 -14.32 -16.38 10.82
C ALA A 31 -14.06 -15.50 12.06
N ARG A 32 -12.81 -15.05 12.25
CA ARG A 32 -12.43 -14.15 13.34
C ARG A 32 -13.10 -12.78 13.20
N PRO A 33 -13.23 -12.01 14.31
CA PRO A 33 -13.76 -10.65 14.25
C PRO A 33 -12.95 -9.75 13.31
N ALA A 34 -13.64 -9.06 12.41
CA ALA A 34 -13.05 -8.10 11.47
C ALA A 34 -13.56 -6.69 11.77
N ALA A 35 -12.69 -5.81 12.24
CA ALA A 35 -13.04 -4.41 12.47
C ALA A 35 -13.22 -3.67 11.13
N GLN A 36 -13.97 -2.56 11.17
CA GLN A 36 -14.09 -1.59 10.06
C GLN A 36 -14.71 -2.14 8.74
N GLN A 37 -15.35 -3.32 8.78
CA GLN A 37 -16.01 -3.87 7.60
C GLN A 37 -17.26 -3.05 7.22
N PRO A 38 -17.59 -2.96 5.92
CA PRO A 38 -18.82 -2.33 5.49
C PRO A 38 -20.05 -3.13 5.93
N ALA A 39 -21.09 -2.43 6.41
CA ALA A 39 -22.39 -3.03 6.68
C ALA A 39 -23.16 -3.17 5.35
N TRP A 40 -22.80 -4.19 4.56
CA TRP A 40 -23.44 -4.46 3.27
C TRP A 40 -24.95 -4.72 3.46
N PRO A 41 -25.81 -4.06 2.68
CA PRO A 41 -27.25 -4.22 2.85
C PRO A 41 -27.80 -5.53 2.27
N ASP A 42 -27.07 -6.17 1.35
CA ASP A 42 -27.48 -7.38 0.64
C ASP A 42 -26.33 -8.41 0.63
N PRO A 43 -26.38 -9.42 1.52
CA PRO A 43 -25.35 -10.46 1.60
C PRO A 43 -25.23 -11.32 0.34
N GLU A 44 -26.33 -11.53 -0.39
CA GLU A 44 -26.33 -12.33 -1.60
C GLU A 44 -25.64 -11.58 -2.73
N TYR A 45 -25.90 -10.28 -2.88
CA TYR A 45 -25.19 -9.46 -3.85
C TYR A 45 -23.68 -9.35 -3.57
N VAL A 46 -23.28 -9.33 -2.29
CA VAL A 46 -21.85 -9.43 -1.90
C VAL A 46 -21.27 -10.77 -2.35
N ARG A 47 -21.96 -11.88 -2.09
CA ARG A 47 -21.50 -13.22 -2.51
C ARG A 47 -21.28 -13.28 -4.02
N GLN A 48 -22.25 -12.81 -4.81
CA GLN A 48 -22.16 -12.76 -6.27
C GLN A 48 -20.99 -11.90 -6.75
N THR A 49 -20.81 -10.74 -6.13
CA THR A 49 -19.70 -9.84 -6.44
C THR A 49 -18.34 -10.48 -6.15
N ARG A 50 -18.20 -11.19 -5.02
CA ARG A 50 -16.97 -11.92 -4.70
C ARG A 50 -16.70 -13.03 -5.70
N THR A 51 -17.70 -13.84 -6.04
CA THR A 51 -17.53 -14.94 -7.01
C THR A 51 -17.13 -14.41 -8.39
N LEU A 52 -17.62 -13.24 -8.79
CA LEU A 52 -17.10 -12.58 -9.99
C LEU A 52 -15.59 -12.28 -9.86
N LEU A 53 -15.18 -11.59 -8.78
CA LEU A 53 -13.78 -11.20 -8.55
C LEU A 53 -12.83 -12.40 -8.32
N GLU A 54 -13.35 -13.54 -7.89
CA GLU A 54 -12.58 -14.79 -7.83
C GLU A 54 -12.09 -15.21 -9.23
N SER A 55 -12.87 -14.96 -10.28
CA SER A 55 -12.55 -15.40 -11.65
C SER A 55 -11.73 -14.40 -12.48
N VAL A 56 -11.60 -13.14 -12.06
CA VAL A 56 -10.92 -12.10 -12.86
C VAL A 56 -9.39 -12.26 -12.85
N PRO A 57 -8.68 -11.74 -13.88
CA PRO A 57 -7.23 -11.64 -13.85
C PRO A 57 -6.72 -10.91 -12.59
N PRO A 58 -5.60 -11.33 -12.00
CA PRO A 58 -5.05 -10.65 -10.84
C PRO A 58 -4.40 -9.29 -11.23
N ILE A 59 -4.26 -8.38 -10.25
CA ILE A 59 -3.59 -7.08 -10.45
C ILE A 59 -2.06 -7.25 -10.53
N THR A 60 -1.54 -8.19 -9.76
CA THR A 60 -0.12 -8.55 -9.66
C THR A 60 0.06 -10.04 -9.89
N VAL A 61 1.31 -10.50 -10.03
CA VAL A 61 1.60 -11.94 -10.15
C VAL A 61 2.60 -12.40 -9.08
N PRO A 62 2.59 -13.69 -8.67
CA PRO A 62 3.42 -14.20 -7.58
C PRO A 62 4.92 -13.89 -7.72
N THR A 63 5.45 -13.98 -8.94
CA THR A 63 6.88 -13.71 -9.21
C THR A 63 7.29 -12.25 -8.95
N GLU A 64 6.36 -11.29 -9.08
CA GLU A 64 6.60 -9.88 -8.74
C GLU A 64 6.55 -9.66 -7.23
N VAL A 65 5.67 -10.37 -6.53
CA VAL A 65 5.58 -10.36 -5.07
C VAL A 65 6.86 -10.93 -4.44
N ASP A 66 7.35 -12.05 -4.97
CA ASP A 66 8.60 -12.67 -4.50
C ASP A 66 9.81 -11.78 -4.78
N ARG A 67 9.81 -11.06 -5.91
CA ARG A 67 10.83 -10.06 -6.20
C ARG A 67 10.79 -8.93 -5.17
N LEU A 68 9.61 -8.39 -4.85
CA LEU A 68 9.47 -7.38 -3.80
C LEU A 68 9.93 -7.90 -2.44
N GLN A 69 9.58 -9.14 -2.08
CA GLN A 69 10.02 -9.76 -0.82
C GLN A 69 11.56 -9.79 -0.73
N LYS A 70 12.25 -10.15 -1.82
CA LYS A 70 13.73 -10.11 -1.87
C LYS A 70 14.26 -8.69 -1.64
N ARG A 71 13.66 -7.69 -2.31
CA ARG A 71 14.04 -6.28 -2.15
C ARG A 71 13.81 -5.76 -0.73
N LEU A 72 12.70 -6.12 -0.10
CA LEU A 72 12.44 -5.75 1.29
C LEU A 72 13.38 -6.48 2.26
N GLY A 73 13.84 -7.68 1.92
CA GLY A 73 14.93 -8.34 2.65
C GLY A 73 16.24 -7.54 2.60
N GLU A 74 16.60 -6.97 1.44
CA GLU A 74 17.75 -6.04 1.32
C GLU A 74 17.56 -4.81 2.22
N VAL A 75 16.36 -4.24 2.27
CA VAL A 75 16.04 -3.11 3.18
C VAL A 75 16.19 -3.52 4.65
N ALA A 76 15.67 -4.68 5.05
CA ALA A 76 15.74 -5.17 6.43
C ALA A 76 17.19 -5.45 6.89
N ARG A 77 18.10 -5.75 5.97
CA ARG A 77 19.53 -5.91 6.23
C ARG A 77 20.33 -4.61 6.21
N GLY A 78 19.70 -3.47 5.88
CA GLY A 78 20.36 -2.17 5.74
C GLY A 78 21.13 -2.02 4.44
N GLU A 79 20.81 -2.82 3.42
CA GLU A 79 21.45 -2.81 2.09
C GLU A 79 20.66 -1.95 1.07
N ALA A 80 19.45 -1.53 1.43
CA ALA A 80 18.55 -0.72 0.60
C ALA A 80 17.63 0.15 1.46
N PHE A 81 16.94 1.12 0.85
CA PHE A 81 16.00 2.00 1.50
C PHE A 81 14.58 1.85 0.92
N LEU A 82 13.53 1.92 1.73
CA LEU A 82 12.14 1.85 1.27
C LEU A 82 11.53 3.25 1.12
N LEU A 83 11.07 3.58 -0.08
CA LEU A 83 10.18 4.72 -0.34
C LEU A 83 8.78 4.20 -0.66
N GLN A 84 7.81 4.53 0.20
CA GLN A 84 6.40 4.27 -0.05
C GLN A 84 5.59 5.57 -0.02
N GLY A 85 4.74 5.80 -1.01
CA GLY A 85 3.95 7.04 -1.07
C GLY A 85 2.88 7.04 -2.16
N GLY A 86 1.99 8.02 -2.12
CA GLY A 86 0.83 8.16 -3.00
C GLY A 86 -0.36 8.74 -2.23
N ASP A 87 -1.55 8.61 -2.79
CA ASP A 87 -2.75 9.19 -2.19
C ASP A 87 -3.09 8.58 -0.82
N CYS A 88 -3.73 9.37 0.03
CA CYS A 88 -4.31 8.88 1.27
C CYS A 88 -5.44 7.89 0.97
N ALA A 89 -6.34 8.27 0.08
CA ALA A 89 -7.39 7.45 -0.50
C ALA A 89 -7.48 7.81 -1.99
N GLU A 90 -7.32 6.83 -2.87
CA GLU A 90 -7.61 6.99 -4.29
C GLU A 90 -9.13 7.16 -4.46
N THR A 91 -9.54 7.93 -5.47
CA THR A 91 -10.95 8.06 -5.88
C THR A 91 -11.10 7.55 -7.31
N PHE A 92 -12.29 7.08 -7.67
CA PHE A 92 -12.56 6.66 -9.05
C PHE A 92 -12.57 7.84 -10.03
N VAL A 93 -12.84 9.05 -9.55
CA VAL A 93 -12.90 10.27 -10.39
C VAL A 93 -11.50 10.75 -10.71
N ASP A 94 -10.58 10.70 -9.74
CA ASP A 94 -9.21 11.17 -9.89
C ASP A 94 -8.27 10.09 -10.47
N ASN A 95 -8.74 8.86 -10.64
CA ASN A 95 -8.00 7.76 -11.28
C ASN A 95 -7.84 7.96 -12.79
N THR A 96 -7.10 9.00 -13.16
CA THR A 96 -6.90 9.49 -14.51
C THR A 96 -5.42 9.43 -14.88
N GLU A 97 -5.12 9.38 -16.18
CA GLU A 97 -3.73 9.36 -16.64
C GLU A 97 -2.88 10.53 -16.09
N PRO A 98 -3.32 11.80 -16.13
CA PRO A 98 -2.51 12.91 -15.61
C PRO A 98 -2.18 12.76 -14.12
N HIS A 99 -3.15 12.32 -13.31
CA HIS A 99 -2.97 12.15 -11.87
C HIS A 99 -2.01 11.00 -11.55
N LEU A 100 -2.21 9.83 -12.18
CA LEU A 100 -1.34 8.67 -12.02
C LEU A 100 0.09 8.99 -12.48
N ARG A 101 0.24 9.65 -13.63
CA ARG A 101 1.55 10.09 -14.14
C ARG A 101 2.21 11.09 -13.20
N GLY A 102 1.45 12.02 -12.63
CA GLY A 102 1.93 12.97 -11.63
C GLY A 102 2.45 12.28 -10.36
N THR A 103 1.68 11.32 -9.85
CA THR A 103 2.04 10.52 -8.67
C THR A 103 3.30 9.69 -8.90
N ILE A 104 3.35 8.95 -10.02
CA ILE A 104 4.52 8.14 -10.38
C ILE A 104 5.75 9.03 -10.56
N ARG A 105 5.62 10.14 -11.29
CA ARG A 105 6.72 11.10 -11.47
C ARG A 105 7.27 11.58 -10.13
N THR A 106 6.40 12.02 -9.22
CA THR A 106 6.83 12.51 -7.89
C THR A 106 7.56 11.43 -7.10
N LEU A 107 7.05 10.19 -7.09
CA LEU A 107 7.74 9.06 -6.43
C LEU A 107 9.13 8.80 -7.02
N LEU A 108 9.24 8.82 -8.35
CA LEU A 108 10.52 8.62 -9.02
C LEU A 108 11.50 9.77 -8.74
N GLN A 109 11.04 11.02 -8.76
CA GLN A 109 11.85 12.19 -8.42
C GLN A 109 12.42 12.10 -7.00
N MET A 110 11.60 11.72 -6.02
CA MET A 110 12.04 11.48 -4.65
C MET A 110 13.03 10.32 -4.56
N ALA A 111 12.78 9.23 -5.27
CA ALA A 111 13.63 8.04 -5.26
C ALA A 111 15.06 8.35 -5.73
N VAL A 112 15.23 9.22 -6.74
CA VAL A 112 16.57 9.64 -7.22
C VAL A 112 17.33 10.38 -6.13
N VAL A 113 16.68 11.36 -5.48
CA VAL A 113 17.31 12.15 -4.40
C VAL A 113 17.67 11.26 -3.21
N LEU A 114 16.78 10.34 -2.82
CA LEU A 114 17.03 9.39 -1.74
C LEU A 114 18.14 8.40 -2.09
N THR A 115 18.20 7.91 -3.34
CA THR A 115 19.27 6.99 -3.79
C THR A 115 20.62 7.66 -3.66
N TYR A 116 20.73 8.93 -4.08
CA TYR A 116 21.96 9.71 -3.89
C TYR A 116 22.29 9.90 -2.40
N GLY A 117 21.34 10.37 -1.61
CA GLY A 117 21.57 10.69 -0.19
C GLY A 117 21.86 9.47 0.70
N THR A 118 21.33 8.30 0.35
CA THR A 118 21.53 7.05 1.08
C THR A 118 22.68 6.21 0.53
N SER A 119 23.13 6.50 -0.70
CA SER A 119 24.15 5.71 -1.42
C SER A 119 23.80 4.21 -1.53
N MET A 120 22.51 3.88 -1.54
CA MET A 120 21.99 2.51 -1.63
C MET A 120 20.73 2.48 -2.52
N PRO A 121 20.34 1.30 -3.05
CA PRO A 121 19.11 1.17 -3.82
C PRO A 121 17.88 1.63 -3.05
N VAL A 122 16.97 2.35 -3.71
CA VAL A 122 15.66 2.70 -3.15
C VAL A 122 14.57 1.79 -3.75
N VAL A 123 13.89 1.01 -2.93
CA VAL A 123 12.71 0.22 -3.28
C VAL A 123 11.50 1.15 -3.32
N LYS A 124 10.77 1.17 -4.44
CA LYS A 124 9.69 2.13 -4.70
C LYS A 124 8.34 1.42 -4.63
N VAL A 125 7.49 1.85 -3.70
CA VAL A 125 6.16 1.26 -3.49
C VAL A 125 5.09 2.36 -3.54
N GLY A 126 4.20 2.32 -4.52
CA GLY A 126 3.07 3.23 -4.64
C GLY A 126 1.92 2.83 -3.71
N ARG A 127 1.27 3.84 -3.11
CA ARG A 127 -0.12 3.73 -2.62
C ARG A 127 -1.02 3.97 -3.83
N ILE A 128 -1.23 2.93 -4.62
CA ILE A 128 -1.81 3.00 -5.96
C ILE A 128 -2.48 1.67 -6.31
N ALA A 129 -3.47 1.72 -7.18
CA ALA A 129 -4.15 0.56 -7.74
C ALA A 129 -4.86 -0.31 -6.68
N GLY A 130 -5.44 0.30 -5.64
CA GLY A 130 -6.20 -0.45 -4.64
C GLY A 130 -6.57 0.32 -3.37
N GLN A 131 -6.04 1.52 -3.17
CA GLN A 131 -6.20 2.33 -1.96
C GLN A 131 -7.56 3.07 -1.91
N TYR A 132 -8.64 2.35 -2.22
CA TYR A 132 -10.01 2.86 -2.33
C TYR A 132 -10.85 2.67 -1.05
N ALA A 133 -10.26 2.19 0.05
CA ALA A 133 -10.94 1.99 1.32
C ALA A 133 -10.20 2.73 2.45
N LYS A 134 -10.95 3.23 3.43
CA LYS A 134 -10.39 3.90 4.60
C LYS A 134 -11.15 3.58 5.89
N PRO A 135 -10.43 3.32 7.00
CA PRO A 135 -11.08 3.14 8.29
C PRO A 135 -11.55 4.50 8.83
N ARG A 136 -12.54 4.47 9.73
CA ARG A 136 -13.12 5.68 10.34
C ARG A 136 -13.17 5.54 11.85
N SER A 137 -12.89 6.64 12.55
CA SER A 137 -13.05 6.72 14.02
C SER A 137 -14.52 6.77 14.45
N SER A 138 -15.43 7.19 13.56
CA SER A 138 -16.86 7.30 13.82
C SER A 138 -17.65 6.82 12.60
N ASP A 139 -18.73 6.07 12.84
CA ASP A 139 -19.65 5.62 11.80
C ASP A 139 -20.47 6.74 11.19
N THR A 140 -20.62 7.86 11.91
CA THR A 140 -21.35 9.05 11.46
C THR A 140 -20.40 10.24 11.33
N ASP A 141 -20.57 11.05 10.30
CA ASP A 141 -19.82 12.29 10.09
C ASP A 141 -20.47 13.51 10.76
N ALA A 142 -19.83 14.68 10.63
CA ALA A 142 -20.31 15.92 11.24
C ALA A 142 -21.67 16.39 10.72
N ALA A 143 -22.11 15.90 9.55
CA ALA A 143 -23.42 16.20 8.97
C ALA A 143 -24.50 15.19 9.39
N GLY A 144 -24.19 14.26 10.29
CA GLY A 144 -25.13 13.22 10.73
C GLY A 144 -25.32 12.09 9.71
N LEU A 145 -24.49 12.01 8.67
CA LEU A 145 -24.56 10.98 7.64
C LEU A 145 -23.59 9.82 7.93
N PRO A 146 -23.85 8.60 7.42
CA PRO A 146 -22.84 7.54 7.47
C PRO A 146 -21.53 8.01 6.85
N SER A 147 -20.44 7.84 7.57
CA SER A 147 -19.10 8.29 7.19
C SER A 147 -18.69 7.73 5.82
N TYR A 148 -18.12 8.59 4.97
CA TYR A 148 -17.43 8.13 3.76
C TYR A 148 -16.27 7.18 4.13
N ARG A 149 -16.28 5.96 3.60
CA ARG A 149 -15.34 4.87 3.90
C ARG A 149 -14.42 4.52 2.72
N GLY A 150 -14.36 5.40 1.72
CA GLY A 150 -13.60 5.19 0.50
C GLY A 150 -14.49 4.68 -0.64
N ASP A 151 -14.07 4.93 -1.88
CA ASP A 151 -14.84 4.66 -3.08
C ASP A 151 -15.18 3.18 -3.30
N MET A 152 -14.42 2.26 -2.71
CA MET A 152 -14.72 0.82 -2.69
C MET A 152 -15.96 0.48 -1.85
N VAL A 153 -16.36 1.36 -0.92
CA VAL A 153 -17.48 1.14 0.00
C VAL A 153 -18.68 2.00 -0.36
N ASN A 154 -18.50 3.32 -0.37
CA ASN A 154 -19.55 4.30 -0.64
C ASN A 154 -18.97 5.54 -1.33
N ALA A 155 -19.79 6.56 -1.58
CA ALA A 155 -19.39 7.74 -2.34
C ALA A 155 -19.03 8.94 -1.43
N VAL A 156 -18.25 9.87 -1.96
CA VAL A 156 -17.83 11.08 -1.24
C VAL A 156 -18.99 12.05 -0.99
N GLU A 157 -19.96 12.07 -1.91
CA GLU A 157 -21.12 12.96 -1.91
C GLU A 157 -21.89 12.84 -0.59
N ALA A 158 -22.18 13.98 0.03
CA ALA A 158 -22.83 14.06 1.33
C ALA A 158 -24.36 13.92 1.21
N THR A 159 -24.83 12.77 0.70
CA THR A 159 -26.26 12.43 0.66
C THR A 159 -26.50 11.04 1.29
N PRO A 160 -27.66 10.80 1.92
CA PRO A 160 -27.98 9.49 2.50
C PRO A 160 -27.83 8.33 1.49
N HIS A 161 -28.25 8.54 0.25
CA HIS A 161 -28.16 7.54 -0.81
C HIS A 161 -26.70 7.23 -1.18
N ALA A 162 -25.89 8.27 -1.42
CA ALA A 162 -24.48 8.12 -1.79
C ALA A 162 -23.62 7.48 -0.69
N ARG A 163 -24.00 7.67 0.58
CA ARG A 163 -23.30 7.11 1.74
C ARG A 163 -23.68 5.68 2.09
N ARG A 164 -24.71 5.10 1.44
CA ARG A 164 -25.06 3.68 1.60
C ARG A 164 -23.94 2.80 1.01
N PRO A 165 -23.42 1.80 1.75
CA PRO A 165 -22.49 0.82 1.19
C PRO A 165 -23.08 0.08 0.00
N ASP A 166 -22.30 -0.07 -1.07
CA ASP A 166 -22.72 -0.71 -2.32
C ASP A 166 -21.69 -1.77 -2.75
N PRO A 167 -22.02 -3.08 -2.69
CA PRO A 167 -21.11 -4.15 -3.11
C PRO A 167 -20.64 -4.02 -4.56
N GLY A 168 -21.43 -3.41 -5.47
CA GLY A 168 -21.02 -3.19 -6.86
C GLY A 168 -19.75 -2.33 -7.00
N ARG A 169 -19.41 -1.57 -5.95
CA ARG A 169 -18.17 -0.79 -5.88
C ARG A 169 -16.91 -1.65 -5.72
N LEU A 170 -17.02 -2.90 -5.28
CA LEU A 170 -15.88 -3.83 -5.25
C LEU A 170 -15.40 -4.14 -6.67
N VAL A 171 -16.33 -4.39 -7.59
CA VAL A 171 -16.01 -4.59 -9.02
C VAL A 171 -15.45 -3.31 -9.64
N ARG A 172 -16.05 -2.17 -9.32
CA ARG A 172 -15.55 -0.87 -9.80
C ARG A 172 -14.14 -0.58 -9.27
N ALA A 173 -13.84 -0.94 -8.02
CA ALA A 173 -12.51 -0.81 -7.43
C ALA A 173 -11.50 -1.70 -8.15
N TYR A 174 -11.85 -2.97 -8.41
CA TYR A 174 -11.00 -3.87 -9.19
C TYR A 174 -10.71 -3.31 -10.60
N ALA A 175 -11.73 -2.85 -11.32
CA ALA A 175 -11.56 -2.31 -12.67
C ALA A 175 -10.63 -1.07 -12.69
N ASN A 176 -10.78 -0.18 -11.69
CA ASN A 176 -9.92 0.99 -11.53
C ASN A 176 -8.50 0.61 -11.14
N ALA A 177 -8.33 -0.36 -10.24
CA ALA A 177 -7.03 -0.92 -9.86
C ALA A 177 -6.30 -1.53 -11.06
N ALA A 178 -6.99 -2.34 -11.86
CA ALA A 178 -6.42 -2.98 -13.04
C ALA A 178 -5.97 -1.94 -14.09
N ALA A 179 -6.81 -0.92 -14.35
CA ALA A 179 -6.47 0.17 -15.25
C ALA A 179 -5.27 1.00 -14.75
N ALA A 180 -5.24 1.34 -13.46
CA ALA A 180 -4.15 2.09 -12.83
C ALA A 180 -2.82 1.31 -12.87
N MET A 181 -2.86 0.02 -12.54
CA MET A 181 -1.67 -0.84 -12.58
C MET A 181 -1.17 -1.03 -14.01
N ASN A 182 -2.07 -1.19 -14.99
CA ASN A 182 -1.70 -1.27 -16.40
C ASN A 182 -0.96 0.00 -16.87
N LEU A 183 -1.50 1.19 -16.54
CA LEU A 183 -0.82 2.45 -16.88
C LEU A 183 0.50 2.61 -16.13
N THR A 184 0.56 2.18 -14.86
CA THR A 184 1.78 2.20 -14.06
C THR A 184 2.88 1.38 -14.72
N ARG A 185 2.58 0.14 -15.12
CA ARG A 185 3.51 -0.74 -15.85
C ARG A 185 3.97 -0.08 -17.15
N ALA A 186 3.04 0.46 -17.94
CA ALA A 186 3.35 1.16 -19.18
C ALA A 186 4.32 2.34 -18.94
N ILE A 187 4.02 3.23 -18.00
CA ILE A 187 4.86 4.40 -17.67
C ILE A 187 6.26 3.98 -17.22
N THR A 188 6.37 2.98 -16.35
CA THR A 188 7.66 2.52 -15.83
C THR A 188 8.54 1.83 -16.86
N SER A 189 7.93 1.29 -17.93
CA SER A 189 8.63 0.70 -19.06
C SER A 189 8.96 1.72 -20.18
N ALA A 190 8.20 2.82 -20.28
CA ALA A 190 8.20 3.72 -21.45
C ALA A 190 9.20 4.91 -21.37
N GLY A 191 10.38 4.75 -20.77
CA GLY A 191 11.44 5.79 -20.75
C GLY A 191 11.10 7.07 -19.97
N LEU A 192 9.94 7.11 -19.30
CA LEU A 192 9.56 8.12 -18.31
C LEU A 192 10.30 7.92 -16.98
N ALA A 193 10.79 6.69 -16.80
CA ALA A 193 11.66 6.25 -15.73
C ALA A 193 13.15 6.54 -15.98
N ASP A 194 13.50 7.19 -17.10
CA ASP A 194 14.86 7.55 -17.44
C ASP A 194 15.44 8.53 -16.40
N LEU A 195 16.59 8.15 -15.83
CA LEU A 195 17.21 8.85 -14.72
C LEU A 195 17.63 10.29 -15.08
N HIS A 196 18.04 10.55 -16.32
CA HIS A 196 18.43 11.89 -16.77
C HIS A 196 17.21 12.81 -16.83
N ARG A 197 16.11 12.34 -17.42
CA ARG A 197 14.84 13.10 -17.49
C ARG A 197 14.26 13.38 -16.10
N LEU A 198 14.32 12.41 -15.20
CA LEU A 198 13.87 12.59 -13.82
C LEU A 198 14.69 13.67 -13.10
N HIS A 199 16.00 13.71 -13.34
CA HIS A 199 16.87 14.71 -12.74
C HIS A 199 16.65 16.11 -13.33
N GLU A 200 16.39 16.23 -14.64
CA GLU A 200 16.00 17.51 -15.26
C GLU A 200 14.76 18.12 -14.59
N TRP A 201 13.73 17.32 -14.30
CA TRP A 201 12.56 17.80 -13.56
C TRP A 201 12.88 18.24 -12.13
N ASN A 202 13.85 17.61 -11.47
CA ASN A 202 14.32 18.06 -10.15
C ASN A 202 15.02 19.42 -10.24
N MET A 203 15.76 19.67 -11.31
CA MET A 203 16.38 20.99 -11.55
C MET A 203 15.33 22.07 -11.81
N ASP A 204 14.27 21.76 -12.56
CA ASP A 204 13.15 22.69 -12.78
C ASP A 204 12.44 23.04 -11.46
N PHE A 205 12.25 22.05 -10.57
CA PHE A 205 11.73 22.30 -9.22
C PHE A 205 12.62 23.24 -8.41
N VAL A 206 13.95 23.03 -8.42
CA VAL A 206 14.89 23.90 -7.69
C VAL A 206 14.82 25.34 -8.21
N ARG A 207 14.77 25.53 -9.53
CA ARG A 207 14.69 26.86 -10.16
C ARG A 207 13.39 27.59 -9.84
N ALA A 208 12.28 26.86 -9.71
CA ALA A 208 10.95 27.42 -9.46
C ALA A 208 10.61 27.59 -7.96
N SER A 209 11.44 27.06 -7.05
CA SER A 209 11.14 27.05 -5.61
C SER A 209 11.71 28.27 -4.90
N ASN A 210 10.91 28.88 -4.02
CA ASN A 210 11.34 29.97 -3.13
C ASN A 210 12.45 29.56 -2.15
N ALA A 211 12.66 28.25 -1.96
CA ALA A 211 13.74 27.68 -1.16
C ALA A 211 14.81 27.00 -2.04
N GLY A 212 14.86 27.32 -3.34
CA GLY A 212 15.74 26.69 -4.33
C GLY A 212 17.20 26.65 -3.93
N GLU A 213 17.74 27.75 -3.37
CA GLU A 213 19.15 27.84 -2.92
C GLU A 213 19.52 26.73 -1.93
N ARG A 214 18.59 26.31 -1.06
CA ARG A 214 18.83 25.24 -0.09
C ARG A 214 19.05 23.88 -0.75
N TYR A 215 18.41 23.64 -1.89
CA TYR A 215 18.41 22.37 -2.61
C TYR A 215 19.34 22.36 -3.82
N GLU A 216 19.80 23.53 -4.29
CA GLU A 216 20.69 23.68 -5.44
C GLU A 216 21.99 22.90 -5.29
N ARG A 217 22.58 22.91 -4.08
CA ARG A 217 23.79 22.14 -3.81
C ARG A 217 23.61 20.64 -4.06
N VAL A 218 22.53 20.06 -3.52
CA VAL A 218 22.25 18.62 -3.65
C VAL A 218 21.94 18.28 -5.11
N SER A 219 21.10 19.08 -5.77
CA SER A 219 20.78 18.84 -7.17
C SER A 219 22.00 18.96 -8.08
N GLY A 220 22.88 19.94 -7.86
CA GLY A 220 24.13 20.07 -8.61
C GLY A 220 25.13 18.93 -8.36
N GLU A 221 25.13 18.33 -7.17
CA GLU A 221 25.92 17.13 -6.88
C GLU A 221 25.38 15.89 -7.61
N ILE A 222 24.06 15.73 -7.68
CA ILE A 222 23.42 14.65 -8.44
C ILE A 222 23.73 14.79 -9.93
N ASP A 223 23.61 16.00 -10.50
CA ASP A 223 23.95 16.28 -11.91
C ASP A 223 25.38 15.85 -12.23
N ARG A 224 26.36 16.23 -11.39
CA ARG A 224 27.75 15.81 -11.56
C ARG A 224 27.92 14.30 -11.50
N SER A 225 27.21 13.63 -10.60
CA SER A 225 27.28 12.17 -10.44
C SER A 225 26.73 11.44 -11.66
N LEU A 226 25.60 11.92 -12.22
CA LEU A 226 25.03 11.36 -13.46
C LEU A 226 25.97 11.57 -14.65
N ARG A 227 26.56 12.77 -14.80
CA ARG A 227 27.56 13.03 -15.84
C ARG A 227 28.80 12.17 -15.69
N PHE A 228 29.24 11.91 -14.45
CA PHE A 228 30.35 11.00 -14.18
C PHE A 228 30.03 9.56 -14.63
N MET A 229 28.83 9.05 -14.30
CA MET A 229 28.38 7.73 -14.78
C MET A 229 28.38 7.66 -16.31
N SER A 230 27.84 8.67 -16.99
CA SER A 230 27.88 8.74 -18.46
C SER A 230 29.31 8.81 -19.01
N ALA A 231 30.20 9.58 -18.38
CA ALA A 231 31.61 9.69 -18.79
C ALA A 231 32.40 8.39 -18.60
N CYS A 232 32.03 7.56 -17.61
CA CYS A 232 32.56 6.21 -17.43
C CYS A 232 31.99 5.18 -18.42
N GLY A 233 31.09 5.59 -19.32
CA GLY A 233 30.47 4.70 -20.31
C GLY A 233 29.38 3.80 -19.74
N VAL A 234 28.75 4.18 -18.63
CA VAL A 234 27.60 3.46 -18.08
C VAL A 234 26.37 3.74 -18.96
N ASP A 235 26.17 2.89 -19.97
CA ASP A 235 24.94 2.83 -20.79
C ASP A 235 24.16 1.55 -20.43
N ASP A 236 23.63 1.52 -19.21
CA ASP A 236 22.92 0.35 -18.71
C ASP A 236 21.40 0.47 -18.93
N SER A 237 20.84 -0.55 -19.57
CA SER A 237 19.40 -0.77 -19.66
C SER A 237 18.69 -0.73 -18.30
N SER A 238 19.38 -1.08 -17.21
CA SER A 238 18.86 -1.03 -15.83
C SER A 238 18.53 0.39 -15.35
N LEU A 239 19.11 1.42 -15.99
CA LEU A 239 18.81 2.84 -15.73
C LEU A 239 17.59 3.36 -16.50
N ARG A 240 17.07 2.57 -17.46
CA ARG A 240 15.94 2.95 -18.33
C ARG A 240 14.61 2.34 -17.90
N THR A 241 14.64 1.29 -17.09
CA THR A 241 13.45 0.63 -16.53
C THR A 241 13.43 0.77 -15.02
N VAL A 242 12.25 1.06 -14.44
CA VAL A 242 12.10 1.15 -12.99
C VAL A 242 11.07 0.16 -12.49
N GLU A 243 11.40 -0.56 -11.42
CA GLU A 243 10.42 -1.33 -10.66
C GLU A 243 9.65 -0.38 -9.73
N LEU A 244 8.33 -0.30 -9.93
CA LEU A 244 7.38 0.37 -9.04
C LEU A 244 6.30 -0.64 -8.64
N TYR A 245 6.22 -0.91 -7.35
CA TYR A 245 5.28 -1.87 -6.79
C TYR A 245 4.00 -1.16 -6.31
N ALA A 246 2.88 -1.87 -6.28
CA ALA A 246 1.59 -1.38 -5.79
C ALA A 246 1.33 -1.86 -4.36
N SER A 247 0.65 -1.03 -3.57
CA SER A 247 0.25 -1.35 -2.21
C SER A 247 -1.02 -0.61 -1.77
N HIS A 248 -1.78 -1.23 -0.88
CA HIS A 248 -2.93 -0.62 -0.20
C HIS A 248 -3.16 -1.25 1.19
N GLU A 249 -4.02 -0.61 1.98
CA GLU A 249 -4.47 -1.15 3.26
C GLU A 249 -5.37 -2.35 3.02
N MET A 250 -4.98 -3.53 3.52
CA MET A 250 -5.82 -4.72 3.50
C MET A 250 -6.97 -4.49 4.49
N LEU A 251 -8.08 -3.94 4.00
CA LEU A 251 -9.18 -3.45 4.85
C LEU A 251 -10.48 -4.19 4.61
N VAL A 252 -11.02 -4.14 3.39
CA VAL A 252 -12.34 -4.71 3.06
C VAL A 252 -12.16 -6.18 2.69
N LEU A 253 -12.37 -7.07 3.66
CA LEU A 253 -12.00 -8.49 3.52
C LEU A 253 -12.78 -9.19 2.41
N ASP A 254 -13.98 -8.72 2.04
CA ASP A 254 -14.72 -9.23 0.88
C ASP A 254 -14.02 -8.98 -0.45
N TYR A 255 -13.34 -7.83 -0.60
CA TYR A 255 -12.51 -7.55 -1.77
C TYR A 255 -11.24 -8.42 -1.75
N GLU A 256 -10.56 -8.43 -0.61
CA GLU A 256 -9.27 -9.11 -0.48
C GLU A 256 -9.41 -10.62 -0.66
N ARG A 257 -10.36 -11.26 0.02
CA ARG A 257 -10.55 -12.72 -0.10
C ARG A 257 -10.87 -13.17 -1.52
N ALA A 258 -11.52 -12.32 -2.32
CA ALA A 258 -11.89 -12.64 -3.69
C ALA A 258 -10.67 -12.58 -4.63
N LEU A 259 -9.60 -11.90 -4.24
CA LEU A 259 -8.36 -11.75 -5.02
C LEU A 259 -7.22 -12.64 -4.50
N LEU A 260 -7.55 -13.62 -3.65
CA LEU A 260 -6.63 -14.69 -3.28
C LEU A 260 -6.38 -15.61 -4.48
N ARG A 261 -5.12 -15.95 -4.71
CA ARG A 261 -4.69 -16.90 -5.74
C ARG A 261 -3.66 -17.84 -5.13
N LEU A 262 -3.79 -19.12 -5.47
CA LEU A 262 -2.82 -20.15 -5.10
C LEU A 262 -1.77 -20.24 -6.22
N ASP A 263 -0.50 -20.25 -5.83
CA ASP A 263 0.61 -20.58 -6.72
C ASP A 263 1.45 -21.63 -6.00
N GLU A 264 1.53 -22.82 -6.60
CA GLU A 264 2.00 -24.04 -5.95
C GLU A 264 1.26 -24.28 -4.61
N ASP A 265 1.96 -24.22 -3.48
CA ASP A 265 1.39 -24.40 -2.13
C ASP A 265 1.28 -23.08 -1.34
N ARG A 266 1.54 -21.93 -1.98
CA ARG A 266 1.58 -20.61 -1.33
C ARG A 266 0.36 -19.78 -1.72
N LEU A 267 -0.27 -19.17 -0.72
CA LEU A 267 -1.41 -18.29 -0.92
C LEU A 267 -0.94 -16.85 -1.12
N PHE A 268 -1.30 -16.24 -2.24
CA PHE A 268 -1.02 -14.85 -2.53
C PHE A 268 -2.31 -14.05 -2.57
N LEU A 269 -2.26 -12.83 -2.06
CA LEU A 269 -3.29 -11.84 -2.26
C LEU A 269 -2.84 -10.91 -3.39
N LEU A 270 -3.29 -11.20 -4.61
CA LEU A 270 -2.82 -10.54 -5.83
C LEU A 270 -3.63 -9.28 -6.19
N SER A 271 -4.24 -8.67 -5.18
CA SER A 271 -4.79 -7.31 -5.26
C SER A 271 -3.69 -6.25 -5.27
N ALA A 272 -2.51 -6.55 -4.70
CA ALA A 272 -1.31 -5.70 -4.70
C ALA A 272 -0.02 -6.50 -4.53
N HIS A 273 1.13 -5.83 -4.54
CA HIS A 273 2.43 -6.49 -4.30
C HIS A 273 2.71 -6.59 -2.80
N GLN A 274 2.56 -5.46 -2.09
CA GLN A 274 2.62 -5.37 -0.63
C GLN A 274 1.28 -4.89 -0.10
N LEU A 275 0.88 -5.37 1.07
CA LEU A 275 -0.30 -4.91 1.77
C LEU A 275 0.08 -4.42 3.16
N TRP A 276 -0.76 -3.60 3.78
CA TRP A 276 -0.59 -3.32 5.21
C TRP A 276 -1.87 -3.44 6.03
N ILE A 277 -1.69 -3.73 7.32
CA ILE A 277 -2.74 -3.70 8.33
C ILE A 277 -2.72 -2.34 9.03
N GLY A 278 -3.88 -1.69 9.09
CA GLY A 278 -4.05 -0.39 9.73
C GLY A 278 -4.02 -0.46 11.26
N ASP A 279 -3.78 0.69 11.90
CA ASP A 279 -3.73 0.80 13.37
C ASP A 279 -5.08 0.44 14.04
N ARG A 280 -6.19 0.51 13.29
CA ARG A 280 -7.55 0.18 13.77
C ARG A 280 -7.97 -1.26 13.47
N THR A 281 -7.16 -2.02 12.74
CA THR A 281 -7.48 -3.38 12.28
C THR A 281 -6.40 -4.41 12.63
N ARG A 282 -5.39 -4.01 13.43
CA ARG A 282 -4.28 -4.87 13.87
C ARG A 282 -4.55 -5.66 15.15
N GLN A 283 -5.82 -5.93 15.49
CA GLN A 283 -6.14 -6.75 16.65
C GLN A 283 -5.46 -8.12 16.51
N LEU A 284 -4.72 -8.56 17.53
CA LEU A 284 -3.94 -9.80 17.49
C LEU A 284 -4.79 -11.01 17.08
N ASP A 285 -5.99 -11.13 17.65
CA ASP A 285 -6.93 -12.23 17.36
C ASP A 285 -7.94 -11.89 16.25
N GLY A 286 -7.75 -10.78 15.55
CA GLY A 286 -8.61 -10.32 14.47
C GLY A 286 -8.33 -10.99 13.13
N ALA A 287 -9.31 -10.90 12.23
CA ALA A 287 -9.24 -11.51 10.90
C ALA A 287 -8.12 -10.97 10.01
N HIS A 288 -7.79 -9.67 10.12
CA HIS A 288 -6.74 -9.06 9.30
C HIS A 288 -5.35 -9.64 9.60
N VAL A 289 -4.99 -9.79 10.89
CA VAL A 289 -3.71 -10.39 11.30
C VAL A 289 -3.68 -11.88 10.94
N ALA A 290 -4.77 -12.60 11.20
CA ALA A 290 -4.88 -14.02 10.87
C ALA A 290 -4.77 -14.29 9.37
N LEU A 291 -5.43 -13.48 8.53
CA LEU A 291 -5.30 -13.58 7.07
C LEU A 291 -3.87 -13.29 6.64
N ALA A 292 -3.26 -12.20 7.13
CA ALA A 292 -1.90 -11.82 6.76
C ALA A 292 -0.86 -12.91 7.08
N ALA A 293 -1.06 -13.68 8.15
CA ALA A 293 -0.19 -14.81 8.51
C ALA A 293 -0.21 -15.95 7.47
N LEU A 294 -1.28 -16.08 6.67
CA LEU A 294 -1.40 -17.09 5.62
C LEU A 294 -0.83 -16.65 4.27
N LEU A 295 -0.62 -15.34 4.08
CA LEU A 295 -0.23 -14.77 2.80
C LEU A 295 1.27 -14.86 2.56
N ALA A 296 1.67 -15.04 1.31
CA ALA A 296 3.04 -14.93 0.86
C ALA A 296 3.50 -13.47 0.65
N ASN A 297 2.58 -12.51 0.46
CA ASN A 297 2.90 -11.10 0.21
C ASN A 297 3.57 -10.43 1.40
N PRO A 298 4.65 -9.64 1.25
CA PRO A 298 5.20 -8.86 2.35
C PRO A 298 4.13 -7.96 2.99
N ILE A 299 4.15 -7.86 4.32
CA ILE A 299 3.08 -7.22 5.11
C ILE A 299 3.62 -6.03 5.90
N GLY A 300 3.03 -4.86 5.70
CA GLY A 300 3.17 -3.72 6.59
C GLY A 300 2.22 -3.78 7.79
N ILE A 301 2.64 -3.27 8.94
CA ILE A 301 1.78 -3.14 10.13
C ILE A 301 1.97 -1.74 10.72
N LYS A 302 0.90 -0.96 10.79
CA LYS A 302 0.92 0.39 11.36
C LYS A 302 1.04 0.33 12.88
N LEU A 303 2.01 1.03 13.45
CA LEU A 303 2.19 1.16 14.89
C LEU A 303 1.87 2.60 15.33
N GLY A 304 0.74 2.76 16.03
CA GLY A 304 0.36 4.02 16.67
C GLY A 304 1.01 4.23 18.05
N PRO A 305 0.77 5.41 18.68
CA PRO A 305 1.31 5.74 20.01
C PRO A 305 0.90 4.78 21.14
N SER A 306 -0.19 4.03 20.98
CA SER A 306 -0.68 3.07 21.98
C SER A 306 -0.08 1.68 21.86
N THR A 307 0.81 1.44 20.89
CA THR A 307 1.43 0.12 20.67
C THR A 307 2.43 -0.18 21.78
N SER A 308 2.32 -1.33 22.43
CA SER A 308 3.33 -1.78 23.39
C SER A 308 4.45 -2.59 22.71
N PRO A 309 5.65 -2.68 23.30
CA PRO A 309 6.71 -3.55 22.79
C PRO A 309 6.29 -5.02 22.66
N GLU A 310 5.54 -5.55 23.63
CA GLU A 310 5.04 -6.92 23.65
C GLU A 310 4.05 -7.17 22.51
N GLU A 311 3.15 -6.22 22.28
CA GLU A 311 2.20 -6.29 21.17
C GLU A 311 2.92 -6.31 19.81
N ALA A 312 3.94 -5.47 19.64
CA ALA A 312 4.73 -5.45 18.40
C ALA A 312 5.47 -6.78 18.17
N VAL A 313 6.04 -7.38 19.23
CA VAL A 313 6.68 -8.70 19.17
C VAL A 313 5.69 -9.79 18.75
N GLU A 314 4.49 -9.80 19.33
CA GLU A 314 3.46 -10.78 19.01
C GLU A 314 2.95 -10.63 17.57
N LEU A 315 2.72 -9.39 17.11
CA LEU A 315 2.33 -9.09 15.73
C LEU A 315 3.36 -9.64 14.73
N VAL A 316 4.65 -9.39 14.96
CA VAL A 316 5.74 -9.89 14.12
C VAL A 316 5.77 -11.42 14.14
N SER A 317 5.68 -12.03 15.32
CA SER A 317 5.76 -13.49 15.49
C SER A 317 4.62 -14.22 14.77
N ARG A 318 3.41 -13.64 14.75
CA ARG A 318 2.26 -14.20 14.03
C ARG A 318 2.38 -14.10 12.51
N VAL A 319 2.86 -12.96 12.00
CA VAL A 319 2.90 -12.70 10.55
C VAL A 319 4.17 -13.26 9.88
N ASP A 320 5.25 -13.43 10.64
CA ASP A 320 6.55 -13.93 10.17
C ASP A 320 7.09 -15.09 11.02
N PRO A 321 6.36 -16.21 11.17
CA PRO A 321 6.82 -17.33 11.99
C PRO A 321 8.14 -17.95 11.50
N GLN A 322 8.49 -17.73 10.22
CA GLN A 322 9.68 -18.27 9.56
C GLN A 322 10.90 -17.34 9.63
N ARG A 323 10.76 -16.12 10.19
CA ARG A 323 11.84 -15.12 10.29
C ARG A 323 12.46 -14.76 8.95
N VAL A 324 11.61 -14.54 7.94
CA VAL A 324 12.05 -14.14 6.61
C VAL A 324 12.40 -12.66 6.62
N ASP A 325 13.65 -12.31 6.32
CA ASP A 325 14.12 -10.92 6.27
C ASP A 325 13.18 -10.05 5.40
N GLY A 326 12.67 -8.97 6.00
CA GLY A 326 11.80 -8.00 5.33
C GLY A 326 10.37 -8.47 5.07
N ARG A 327 9.97 -9.65 5.58
CA ARG A 327 8.59 -10.16 5.54
C ARG A 327 7.60 -9.19 6.18
N VAL A 328 7.99 -8.63 7.33
CA VAL A 328 7.20 -7.62 8.06
C VAL A 328 7.88 -6.26 7.94
N THR A 329 7.07 -5.25 7.63
CA THR A 329 7.44 -3.83 7.75
C THR A 329 6.66 -3.22 8.92
N LEU A 330 7.37 -2.76 9.96
CA LEU A 330 6.75 -2.03 11.07
C LEU A 330 6.75 -0.53 10.78
N VAL A 331 5.55 0.03 10.65
CA VAL A 331 5.32 1.39 10.16
C VAL A 331 4.96 2.31 11.32
N ALA A 332 5.96 3.00 11.87
CA ALA A 332 5.81 3.87 13.03
C ALA A 332 5.13 5.19 12.66
N ARG A 333 4.01 5.51 13.33
CA ARG A 333 3.22 6.74 13.12
C ARG A 333 2.85 7.42 14.44
N MET A 334 3.86 7.63 15.30
CA MET A 334 3.68 8.04 16.70
C MET A 334 3.52 9.54 16.90
N GLY A 335 3.77 10.35 15.87
CA GLY A 335 3.82 11.81 15.97
C GLY A 335 5.23 12.32 16.32
N SER A 336 5.55 13.54 15.91
CA SER A 336 6.90 14.14 16.05
C SER A 336 7.36 14.25 17.50
N ASP A 337 6.41 14.44 18.40
CA ASP A 337 6.69 14.76 19.80
C ASP A 337 6.92 13.49 20.62
N ALA A 338 6.27 12.39 20.25
CA ALA A 338 6.30 11.14 21.02
C ALA A 338 7.24 10.07 20.45
N VAL A 339 7.60 10.13 19.16
CA VAL A 339 8.37 9.06 18.50
C VAL A 339 9.72 8.77 19.16
N ARG A 340 10.39 9.78 19.71
CA ARG A 340 11.71 9.63 20.36
C ARG A 340 11.63 8.85 21.68
N GLU A 341 10.47 8.84 22.32
CA GLU A 341 10.24 8.14 23.58
C GLU A 341 9.61 6.77 23.34
N LEU A 342 8.62 6.69 22.45
CA LEU A 342 7.79 5.50 22.27
C LEU A 342 8.41 4.44 21.36
N LEU A 343 9.19 4.83 20.34
CA LEU A 343 9.72 3.89 19.35
C LEU A 343 10.91 3.05 19.86
N PRO A 344 11.90 3.59 20.61
CA PRO A 344 13.08 2.82 20.99
C PRO A 344 12.79 1.51 21.75
N PRO A 345 11.90 1.49 22.77
CA PRO A 345 11.59 0.24 23.48
C PRO A 345 10.98 -0.84 22.57
N ILE A 346 10.20 -0.43 21.56
CA ILE A 346 9.61 -1.34 20.57
C ILE A 346 10.69 -1.91 19.66
N ILE A 347 11.63 -1.07 19.19
CA ILE A 347 12.76 -1.52 18.37
C ILE A 347 13.60 -2.54 19.14
N GLU A 348 13.93 -2.26 20.40
CA GLU A 348 14.72 -3.15 21.24
C GLU A 348 14.03 -4.51 21.44
N ALA A 349 12.73 -4.50 21.77
CA ALA A 349 11.97 -5.72 21.99
C ALA A 349 11.89 -6.59 20.74
N VAL A 350 11.56 -6.00 19.58
CA VAL A 350 11.50 -6.73 18.30
C VAL A 350 12.89 -7.23 17.90
N THR A 351 13.94 -6.42 18.05
CA THR A 351 15.31 -6.84 17.70
C THR A 351 15.76 -8.05 18.52
N ARG A 352 15.42 -8.10 19.82
CA ARG A 352 15.73 -9.24 20.70
C ARG A 352 15.11 -10.57 20.27
N THR A 353 14.04 -10.55 19.49
CA THR A 353 13.41 -11.78 18.96
C THR A 353 14.24 -12.44 17.86
N GLY A 354 15.19 -11.71 17.26
CA GLY A 354 15.97 -12.15 16.11
C GLY A 354 15.27 -11.96 14.76
N HIS A 355 14.04 -11.42 14.73
CA HIS A 355 13.39 -11.05 13.47
C HIS A 355 14.04 -9.81 12.85
N ARG A 356 14.23 -9.83 11.52
CA ARG A 356 14.71 -8.68 10.74
C ARG A 356 13.55 -8.06 9.98
N VAL A 357 12.88 -7.13 10.64
CA VAL A 357 11.80 -6.33 10.05
C VAL A 357 12.35 -5.12 9.31
N VAL A 358 11.57 -4.57 8.38
CA VAL A 358 11.81 -3.22 7.86
C VAL A 358 11.21 -2.22 8.84
N TRP A 359 12.02 -1.28 9.33
CA TRP A 359 11.53 -0.12 10.09
C TRP A 359 11.19 1.02 9.14
N GLN A 360 9.92 1.39 9.07
CA GLN A 360 9.42 2.45 8.20
C GLN A 360 8.81 3.59 9.02
N CYS A 361 9.14 4.82 8.67
CA CYS A 361 8.54 6.01 9.25
C CYS A 361 7.31 6.45 8.43
N ASP A 362 6.16 6.64 9.09
CA ASP A 362 5.01 7.35 8.57
C ASP A 362 4.85 8.67 9.35
N PRO A 363 5.45 9.77 8.85
CA PRO A 363 5.43 11.06 9.51
C PRO A 363 4.11 11.82 9.31
N MET A 364 3.08 11.21 8.69
CA MET A 364 1.87 11.91 8.29
C MET A 364 0.73 11.65 9.28
N HIS A 365 0.41 10.39 9.55
CA HIS A 365 -0.80 10.03 10.30
C HIS A 365 -0.73 10.30 11.81
N GLY A 366 0.47 10.52 12.36
CA GLY A 366 0.66 10.92 13.76
C GLY A 366 0.55 12.43 14.00
N ASN A 367 0.59 13.24 12.94
CA ASN A 367 0.76 14.70 13.02
C ASN A 367 -0.42 15.46 12.38
N THR A 368 -1.63 14.89 12.40
CA THR A 368 -2.81 15.51 11.80
C THR A 368 -3.52 16.39 12.82
N GLU A 369 -3.77 17.64 12.45
CA GLU A 369 -4.50 18.62 13.25
C GLU A 369 -5.70 19.19 12.48
N GLU A 370 -6.60 19.87 13.18
CA GLU A 370 -7.73 20.60 12.57
C GLU A 370 -7.41 22.09 12.59
N SER A 371 -7.45 22.74 11.42
CA SER A 371 -7.23 24.16 11.29
C SER A 371 -8.39 24.97 11.89
N PRO A 372 -8.20 26.28 12.17
CA PRO A 372 -9.30 27.16 12.56
C PRO A 372 -10.44 27.23 11.54
N SER A 373 -10.18 26.87 10.26
CA SER A 373 -11.19 26.80 9.20
C SER A 373 -11.90 25.44 9.12
N GLY A 374 -11.68 24.54 10.08
CA GLY A 374 -12.29 23.20 10.13
C GLY A 374 -11.70 22.19 9.14
N HIS A 375 -10.58 22.51 8.49
CA HIS A 375 -9.91 21.61 7.56
C HIS A 375 -8.86 20.77 8.29
N LYS A 376 -8.81 19.47 7.97
CA LYS A 376 -7.72 18.62 8.45
C LYS A 376 -6.44 18.95 7.69
N THR A 377 -5.38 19.28 8.42
CA THR A 377 -4.09 19.69 7.87
C THR A 377 -2.94 19.05 8.63
N ARG A 378 -1.71 19.23 8.11
CA ARG A 378 -0.44 18.78 8.68
C ARG A 378 0.60 19.85 8.40
N HIS A 379 1.40 20.21 9.39
CA HIS A 379 2.52 21.12 9.20
C HIS A 379 3.70 20.37 8.55
N PHE A 380 4.34 20.97 7.54
CA PHE A 380 5.59 20.50 6.93
C PHE A 380 6.78 20.97 7.78
#